data_AF-A0A7Z2JJ01-F1
#
_entry.id   AF-A0A7Z2JJ01-F1
#
_cell.length_a   1.000
_cell.length_b   1.000
_cell.length_c   1.000
_cell.angle_alpha   90.00
_cell.angle_beta   90.00
_cell.angle_gamma   90.00
#
_symmetry.space_group_name_H-M   'P 1'
#
loop_
_entity.id
_entity.type
_entity.pdbx_description
1 polymer ?
#
loop_
_entity_poly.entity_id
_entity_poly.type
_entity_poly.pdbx_seq_one_letter_code
_entity_poly.pdbx_strand_id
1 'polypeptide(L)'
;MTLDESNLVDDLLVSWHRWQEVYAVRLGLPRCDSTCRAYQLPVDRLSADEAAAISDLKIWKRNGETVDALVEGLTWQQRAGLQTTLRNKRIGYDVFKSERFSKEEIHIFFQQAKEALYPKFVARGLIKISAEAA
;
A
#
# COMPACT_ATOMS: atom_id res chain seq x y z
N MET A 1 -6.10 0.32 -19.47
CA MET A 1 -6.64 0.70 -18.14
C MET A 1 -7.43 1.99 -18.32
N THR A 2 -8.65 2.06 -17.80
CA THR A 2 -9.45 3.30 -17.82
C THR A 2 -8.89 4.30 -16.80
N LEU A 3 -9.28 5.57 -16.90
CA LEU A 3 -8.85 6.60 -15.93
C LEU A 3 -9.31 6.24 -14.51
N ASP A 4 -10.51 5.65 -14.38
CA ASP A 4 -11.09 5.33 -13.09
C ASP A 4 -10.38 4.13 -12.43
N GLU A 5 -10.09 3.08 -13.20
CA GLU A 5 -9.25 1.95 -12.77
C GLU A 5 -7.86 2.42 -12.34
N SER A 6 -7.29 3.36 -13.11
CA SER A 6 -6.01 3.99 -12.82
C SER A 6 -6.04 4.68 -11.45
N ASN A 7 -7.09 5.43 -11.14
CA ASN A 7 -7.24 6.11 -9.86
C ASN A 7 -7.40 5.12 -8.69
N LEU A 8 -8.20 4.06 -8.86
CA LEU A 8 -8.37 3.03 -7.84
C LEU A 8 -7.06 2.32 -7.49
N VAL A 9 -6.24 2.00 -8.50
CA VAL A 9 -4.89 1.44 -8.29
C VAL A 9 -4.01 2.44 -7.54
N ASP A 10 -4.05 3.71 -7.92
CA ASP A 10 -3.26 4.77 -7.30
C ASP A 10 -3.60 4.93 -5.82
N ASP A 11 -4.88 4.93 -5.46
CA ASP A 11 -5.35 5.08 -4.08
C ASP A 11 -4.93 3.89 -3.23
N LEU A 12 -5.05 2.67 -3.76
CA LEU A 12 -4.58 1.45 -3.10
C LEU A 12 -3.06 1.49 -2.87
N LEU A 13 -2.29 1.93 -3.86
CA LEU A 13 -0.83 2.06 -3.76
C LEU A 13 -0.41 3.13 -2.76
N VAL A 14 -1.12 4.26 -2.67
CA VAL A 14 -0.87 5.29 -1.64
C VAL A 14 -1.18 4.75 -0.25
N SER A 15 -2.29 4.02 -0.08
CA SER A 15 -2.65 3.37 1.17
C SER A 15 -1.60 2.35 1.61
N TRP A 16 -1.11 1.52 0.68
CA TRP A 16 -0.02 0.57 0.91
C TRP A 16 1.30 1.27 1.25
N HIS A 17 1.67 2.34 0.57
CA HIS A 17 2.90 3.09 0.89
C HIS A 17 2.83 3.68 2.30
N ARG A 18 1.67 4.19 2.72
CA ARG A 18 1.45 4.62 4.12
C ARG A 18 1.55 3.45 5.10
N TRP A 19 1.03 2.28 4.73
CA TRP A 19 1.16 1.07 5.53
C TRP A 19 2.64 0.67 5.71
N GLN A 20 3.45 0.68 4.64
CA GLN A 20 4.88 0.37 4.70
C GLN A 20 5.62 1.27 5.70
N GLU A 21 5.33 2.57 5.75
CA GLU A 21 5.99 3.49 6.69
C GLU A 21 5.66 3.23 8.17
N VAL A 22 4.48 2.68 8.42
CA VAL A 22 4.02 2.32 9.77
C VAL A 22 4.56 0.97 10.19
N TYR A 23 4.61 0.00 9.26
CA TYR A 23 4.95 -1.40 9.52
C TYR A 23 6.41 -1.77 9.23
N ALA A 24 7.15 -0.95 8.49
CA ALA A 24 8.59 -1.14 8.31
C ALA A 24 9.25 -1.21 9.69
N VAL A 25 10.07 -2.25 9.89
CA VAL A 25 10.81 -2.45 11.13
C VAL A 25 11.67 -1.22 11.36
N ARG A 26 11.26 -0.39 12.32
CA ARG A 26 12.11 0.69 12.80
C ARG A 26 13.24 0.03 13.57
N LEU A 27 14.46 0.06 13.01
CA LEU A 27 15.68 -0.50 13.59
C LEU A 27 16.13 0.19 14.90
N GLY A 28 15.26 0.99 15.53
CA GLY A 28 15.48 1.62 16.82
C GLY A 28 14.81 0.86 17.97
N LEU A 29 14.77 1.49 19.14
CA LEU A 29 14.10 0.94 20.32
C LEU A 29 12.60 0.69 20.03
N PRO A 30 12.03 -0.44 20.50
CA PRO A 30 10.62 -0.72 20.29
C PRO A 30 9.76 0.36 20.93
N ARG A 31 8.70 0.80 20.23
CA ARG A 31 7.72 1.78 20.75
C ARG A 31 6.84 1.23 21.87
N CYS A 32 6.95 -0.05 22.18
CA CYS A 32 6.15 -0.76 23.17
C CYS A 32 7.09 -1.55 24.08
N ASP A 33 6.76 -1.57 25.37
CA ASP A 33 7.43 -2.42 26.35
C ASP A 33 7.38 -3.89 25.91
N SER A 34 8.51 -4.58 26.03
CA SER A 34 8.63 -6.02 25.71
C SER A 34 7.61 -6.88 26.44
N THR A 35 7.21 -6.49 27.66
CA THR A 35 6.26 -7.23 28.51
C THR A 35 4.82 -7.11 28.03
N CYS A 36 4.47 -6.01 27.35
CA CYS A 36 3.11 -5.74 26.88
C CYS A 36 2.90 -6.05 25.38
N ARG A 37 3.94 -6.50 24.68
CA ARG A 37 3.90 -6.73 23.22
C ARG A 37 2.80 -7.71 22.79
N ALA A 38 2.55 -8.75 23.58
CA ALA A 38 1.57 -9.80 23.27
C ALA A 38 0.22 -9.59 23.97
N TYR A 39 0.04 -8.49 24.70
CA TYR A 39 -1.22 -8.23 25.39
C TYR A 39 -2.33 -7.95 24.37
N GLN A 40 -3.44 -8.68 24.51
CA GLN A 40 -4.65 -8.47 23.73
C GLN A 40 -5.79 -8.25 24.71
N LEU A 41 -6.52 -7.15 24.55
CA LEU A 41 -7.74 -6.94 25.34
C LEU A 41 -8.79 -7.96 24.87
N PRO A 42 -9.45 -8.69 25.81
CA PRO A 42 -10.55 -9.57 25.48
C PRO A 42 -11.66 -8.84 24.70
N VAL A 43 -12.20 -9.50 23.67
CA VAL A 43 -13.15 -8.87 22.72
C VAL A 43 -14.47 -8.48 23.39
N ASP A 44 -14.88 -9.22 24.43
CA ASP A 44 -16.04 -8.96 25.28
C ASP A 44 -15.91 -7.68 26.12
N ARG A 45 -14.69 -7.14 26.25
CA ARG A 45 -14.40 -5.90 26.97
C ARG A 45 -14.22 -4.69 26.06
N LEU A 46 -14.34 -4.87 24.76
CA LEU A 46 -14.30 -3.78 23.78
C LEU A 46 -15.70 -3.22 23.57
N SER A 47 -15.80 -1.90 23.48
CA SER A 47 -16.97 -1.26 22.87
C SER A 47 -17.10 -1.67 21.40
N ALA A 48 -18.31 -1.50 20.84
CA ALA A 48 -18.55 -1.77 19.42
C ALA A 48 -17.62 -0.95 18.52
N ASP A 49 -17.36 0.31 18.89
CA ASP A 49 -16.49 1.22 18.13
C ASP A 49 -15.02 0.77 18.17
N GLU A 50 -14.53 0.32 19.33
CA GLU A 50 -13.16 -0.21 19.45
C GLU A 50 -12.99 -1.53 18.68
N ALA A 51 -14.00 -2.41 18.74
CA ALA A 51 -13.99 -3.64 17.97
C ALA A 51 -13.97 -3.38 16.45
N ALA A 52 -14.76 -2.40 15.99
CA ALA A 52 -14.75 -1.95 14.59
C ALA A 52 -13.38 -1.39 14.19
N ALA A 53 -12.79 -0.50 14.99
CA ALA A 53 -11.47 0.06 14.72
C ALA A 53 -10.37 -1.02 14.65
N ILE A 54 -10.41 -2.02 15.52
CA ILE A 54 -9.48 -3.15 15.49
C ILE A 54 -9.70 -4.00 14.22
N SER A 55 -10.94 -4.21 13.81
CA SER A 55 -11.27 -4.91 12.56
C SER A 55 -10.71 -4.15 11.34
N ASP A 56 -10.91 -2.84 11.28
CA ASP A 56 -10.40 -2.00 10.19
C ASP A 56 -8.88 -2.02 10.12
N LEU A 57 -8.19 -1.97 11.27
CA LEU A 57 -6.73 -2.11 11.33
C LEU A 57 -6.25 -3.49 10.83
N LYS A 58 -6.98 -4.56 11.15
CA LYS A 58 -6.67 -5.92 10.64
C LYS A 58 -6.86 -6.01 9.13
N ILE A 59 -7.94 -5.44 8.60
CA ILE A 59 -8.19 -5.37 7.15
C ILE A 59 -7.10 -4.56 6.46
N TRP A 60 -6.79 -3.38 6.99
CA TRP A 60 -5.74 -2.51 6.46
C TRP A 60 -4.39 -3.20 6.45
N LYS A 61 -4.04 -3.91 7.55
CA LYS A 61 -2.82 -4.72 7.63
C LYS A 61 -2.78 -5.81 6.56
N ARG A 62 -3.85 -6.62 6.46
CA ARG A 62 -3.94 -7.72 5.50
C ARG A 62 -3.83 -7.22 4.06
N ASN A 63 -4.49 -6.10 3.75
CA ASN A 63 -4.41 -5.48 2.42
C ASN A 63 -2.98 -5.00 2.14
N GLY A 64 -2.34 -4.35 3.12
CA GLY A 64 -0.93 -3.95 3.04
C GLY A 64 -0.01 -5.13 2.72
N GLU A 65 -0.07 -6.21 3.50
CA GLU A 65 0.73 -7.42 3.30
C GLU A 65 0.47 -8.08 1.92
N THR A 66 -0.80 -8.09 1.48
CA THR A 66 -1.16 -8.66 0.18
C THR A 66 -0.58 -7.84 -0.96
N VAL A 67 -0.67 -6.51 -0.88
CA VAL A 67 -0.09 -5.61 -1.89
C VAL A 67 1.44 -5.73 -1.90
N ASP A 68 2.07 -5.81 -0.72
CA ASP A 68 3.52 -5.97 -0.58
C ASP A 68 4.04 -7.19 -1.33
N ALA A 69 3.41 -8.36 -1.10
CA ALA A 69 3.74 -9.60 -1.80
C ALA A 69 3.56 -9.51 -3.33
N LEU A 70 2.60 -8.71 -3.81
CA LEU A 70 2.40 -8.50 -5.24
C LEU A 70 3.46 -7.56 -5.85
N VAL A 71 3.90 -6.55 -5.08
CA VAL A 71 4.96 -5.61 -5.47
C VAL A 71 6.32 -6.31 -5.55
N GLU A 72 6.58 -7.31 -4.70
CA GLU A 72 7.80 -8.14 -4.80
C GLU A 72 7.94 -8.84 -6.15
N GLY A 73 6.83 -9.18 -6.80
CA GLY A 73 6.81 -9.78 -8.14
C GLY A 73 7.10 -8.81 -9.29
N LEU A 74 7.34 -7.53 -9.02
CA LEU A 74 7.72 -6.53 -10.04
C LEU A 74 9.22 -6.53 -10.30
N THR A 75 9.59 -6.11 -11.52
CA THR A 75 11.00 -5.84 -11.85
C THR A 75 11.56 -4.74 -10.94
N TRP A 76 12.88 -4.70 -10.76
CA TRP A 76 13.50 -3.71 -9.87
C TRP A 76 13.29 -2.27 -10.38
N GLN A 77 13.20 -2.06 -11.69
CA GLN A 77 12.93 -0.76 -12.31
C GLN A 77 11.50 -0.29 -12.01
N GLN A 78 10.52 -1.18 -12.16
CA GLN A 78 9.11 -0.91 -11.79
C GLN A 78 8.98 -0.57 -10.30
N ARG A 79 9.68 -1.30 -9.43
CA ARG A 79 9.71 -0.99 -7.98
C ARG A 79 10.33 0.37 -7.70
N ALA A 80 11.43 0.72 -8.36
CA ALA A 80 12.07 2.02 -8.23
C ALA A 80 11.15 3.17 -8.70
N GLY A 81 10.48 2.99 -9.84
CA GLY A 81 9.52 3.96 -10.37
C GLY A 81 8.32 4.16 -9.44
N LEU A 82 7.79 3.06 -8.89
CA LEU A 82 6.68 3.05 -7.95
C LEU A 82 7.04 3.73 -6.63
N GLN A 83 8.14 3.35 -5.99
CA GLN A 83 8.58 3.95 -4.73
C GLN A 83 8.88 5.46 -4.87
N THR A 84 9.56 5.86 -5.95
CA THR A 84 9.91 7.27 -6.19
C THR A 84 8.64 8.12 -6.40
N THR A 85 7.72 7.64 -7.24
CA THR A 85 6.46 8.34 -7.54
C THR A 85 5.58 8.45 -6.29
N LEU A 86 5.42 7.38 -5.52
CA LEU A 86 4.57 7.39 -4.32
C LEU A 86 5.13 8.28 -3.20
N ARG A 87 6.46 8.29 -3.02
CA ARG A 87 7.11 9.21 -2.07
C ARG A 87 6.90 10.68 -2.44
N ASN A 88 7.08 11.04 -3.71
CA ASN A 88 6.82 12.40 -4.18
C ASN A 88 5.34 12.77 -4.06
N LYS A 89 4.43 11.86 -4.40
CA LYS A 89 2.97 12.05 -4.25
C LYS A 89 2.56 12.30 -2.80
N ARG A 90 3.19 11.60 -1.84
CA ARG A 90 2.96 11.81 -0.40
C ARG A 90 3.43 13.19 0.07
N ILE A 91 4.59 13.65 -0.40
CA ILE A 91 5.16 14.95 -0.04
C ILE A 91 4.43 16.11 -0.76
N GLY A 92 3.87 15.84 -1.95
CA GLY A 92 3.29 16.86 -2.83
C GLY A 92 4.33 17.63 -3.66
N TYR A 93 5.60 17.21 -3.63
CA TYR A 93 6.70 17.86 -4.34
C TYR A 93 7.65 16.82 -4.96
N ASP A 94 8.29 17.16 -6.09
CA ASP A 94 9.25 16.33 -6.81
C ASP A 94 10.66 16.36 -6.16
N VAL A 95 10.77 15.85 -4.94
CA VAL A 95 12.01 15.85 -4.15
C VAL A 95 12.89 14.65 -4.48
N PHE A 96 12.29 13.47 -4.56
CA PHE A 96 13.02 12.22 -4.81
C PHE A 96 13.24 12.02 -6.30
N LYS A 97 14.49 11.78 -6.68
CA LYS A 97 14.94 11.59 -8.06
C LYS A 97 15.90 10.40 -8.12
N SER A 98 15.92 9.74 -9.27
CA SER A 98 16.93 8.73 -9.58
C SER A 98 18.06 9.39 -10.38
N GLU A 99 19.31 9.06 -10.05
CA GLU A 99 20.45 9.43 -10.91
C GLU A 99 20.52 8.56 -12.17
N ARG A 100 19.92 7.36 -12.13
CA ARG A 100 20.00 6.37 -13.20
C ARG A 100 18.91 6.52 -14.26
N PHE A 101 17.80 7.17 -13.90
CA PHE A 101 16.61 7.25 -14.74
C PHE A 101 16.09 8.68 -14.80
N SER A 102 15.68 9.09 -15.98
CA SER A 102 14.99 10.36 -16.17
C SER A 102 13.61 10.35 -15.50
N LYS A 103 13.03 11.54 -15.32
CA LYS A 103 11.65 11.67 -14.79
C LYS A 103 10.64 10.93 -15.68
N GLU A 104 10.85 10.95 -16.99
CA GLU A 104 9.98 10.30 -17.97
C GLU A 104 10.07 8.78 -17.87
N GLU A 105 11.29 8.23 -17.72
CA GLU A 105 11.50 6.80 -17.52
C GLU A 105 10.87 6.31 -16.21
N ILE A 106 11.01 7.07 -15.13
CA ILE A 106 10.34 6.77 -13.84
C ILE A 106 8.82 6.72 -14.01
N HIS A 107 8.25 7.65 -14.78
CA HIS A 107 6.81 7.63 -15.07
C HIS A 107 6.41 6.41 -15.89
N ILE A 108 7.19 6.03 -16.90
CA ILE A 108 6.94 4.83 -17.71
C ILE A 108 6.99 3.58 -16.84
N PHE A 109 8.01 3.42 -15.99
CA PHE A 109 8.11 2.29 -15.06
C PHE A 109 6.94 2.24 -14.08
N PHE A 110 6.45 3.40 -13.63
CA PHE A 110 5.26 3.48 -12.78
C PHE A 110 4.01 2.99 -13.52
N GLN A 111 3.78 3.43 -14.76
CA GLN A 111 2.63 2.96 -15.55
C GLN A 111 2.68 1.45 -15.81
N GLN A 112 3.87 0.94 -16.18
CA GLN A 112 4.07 -0.50 -16.36
C GLN A 112 3.81 -1.29 -15.07
N ALA A 113 4.20 -0.75 -13.91
CA ALA A 113 3.88 -1.36 -12.62
C ALA A 113 2.37 -1.42 -12.38
N LYS A 114 1.63 -0.36 -12.70
CA LYS A 114 0.17 -0.33 -12.56
C LYS A 114 -0.51 -1.36 -13.46
N GLU A 115 -0.10 -1.44 -14.72
CA GLU A 115 -0.62 -2.43 -15.67
C GLU A 115 -0.36 -3.87 -15.21
N ALA A 116 0.81 -4.14 -14.63
CA ALA A 116 1.15 -5.45 -14.11
C ALA A 116 0.40 -5.81 -12.80
N LEU A 117 0.10 -4.82 -11.97
CA LEU A 117 -0.56 -5.01 -10.67
C LEU A 117 -2.08 -5.07 -10.76
N TYR A 118 -2.69 -4.28 -11.64
CA TYR A 118 -4.15 -4.18 -11.78
C TYR A 118 -4.87 -5.54 -11.86
N PRO A 119 -4.51 -6.46 -12.78
CA PRO A 119 -5.21 -7.76 -12.86
C PRO A 119 -5.03 -8.59 -11.59
N LYS A 120 -3.89 -8.45 -10.88
CA LYS A 120 -3.63 -9.15 -9.63
C LYS A 120 -4.46 -8.59 -8.48
N PHE A 121 -4.67 -7.27 -8.45
CA PHE A 121 -5.53 -6.61 -7.46
C PHE A 121 -7.00 -7.01 -7.61
N VAL A 122 -7.49 -7.08 -8.86
CA VAL A 122 -8.83 -7.59 -9.16
C VAL A 122 -8.96 -9.06 -8.72
N ALA A 123 -8.01 -9.91 -9.10
CA ALA A 123 -8.05 -11.35 -8.76
C ALA A 123 -8.01 -11.62 -7.23
N ARG A 124 -7.41 -10.72 -6.45
CA ARG A 124 -7.34 -10.80 -4.98
C ARG A 124 -8.50 -10.08 -4.28
N GLY A 125 -9.44 -9.47 -5.01
CA GLY A 125 -10.58 -8.74 -4.45
C GLY A 125 -10.20 -7.44 -3.73
N LEU A 126 -9.01 -6.90 -4.00
CA LEU A 126 -8.54 -5.64 -3.41
C LEU A 126 -9.21 -4.43 -4.07
N ILE A 127 -9.54 -4.56 -5.36
CA ILE A 127 -10.33 -3.60 -6.12
C ILE A 127 -11.64 -4.28 -6.49
N LYS A 128 -12.75 -3.68 -6.08
CA LYS A 128 -14.07 -4.10 -6.53
C LYS A 128 -14.34 -3.40 -7.85
N ILE A 129 -14.49 -4.16 -8.93
CA ILE A 129 -15.08 -3.63 -10.15
C ILE A 129 -16.54 -3.33 -9.79
N SER A 130 -16.96 -2.07 -9.89
CA SER A 130 -18.37 -1.73 -9.77
C SER A 130 -19.12 -2.43 -10.89
N ALA A 131 -19.68 -3.59 -10.60
CA ALA A 131 -20.63 -4.26 -11.47
C ALA A 131 -21.99 -3.59 -11.24
N GLU A 132 -22.14 -2.36 -11.74
CA GLU A 132 -23.40 -1.62 -11.71
C GLU A 132 -23.63 -0.97 -13.09
N ALA A 133 -24.00 -1.81 -14.05
CA ALA A 133 -24.72 -1.48 -15.29
C ALA A 133 -25.04 -2.78 -16.07
N ALA A 134 -25.95 -3.60 -15.55
CA ALA A 134 -26.66 -4.64 -16.29
C ALA A 134 -28.05 -4.85 -15.68
#